data_AF-A0A519Z202-F1
#
_entry.id   AF-A0A519Z202-F1
#
_cell.length_a   1.000
_cell.length_b   1.000
_cell.length_c   1.000
_cell.angle_alpha   90.00
_cell.angle_beta   90.00
_cell.angle_gamma   90.00
#
_symmetry.space_group_name_H-M   'P 1'
#
loop_
_entity.id
_entity.type
_entity.pdbx_description
1 polymer ?
#
loop_
_entity_poly.entity_id
_entity_poly.type
_entity_poly.pdbx_seq_one_letter_code
_entity_poly.pdbx_strand_id
1 'polypeptide(L)'
;MIYTNEDSSPWTTNGTKTVNEASADLHFNWQKPEVWKRYKSLIVIGITGINFSSNLIGYARYHRNELGMGTFIIKGFLNASESLWIAAHEMGHVLGAEHDGRDDGSSIMQPIYSTTNWSIRSKQAINAMLDNLDQKKLLYECSEIVLSYELEKDSIALEWQTNYDDLEDRFIIEFSSDEQKNWTELSQKASKGVFTYQYRFISQAPLSAVTYYRIRQQGFNEIISNSVSVSITATENLTENIKVFPNPFLNRIHIQLLAPDNISIYNITGKHVLNTADKQSQYTIDTSAWPEGIYFIQAKSSQKVYKVIK
;
A
#
# COMPACT_ATOMS: atom_id res chain seq x y z
N MET A 1 7.09 -5.35 18.95
CA MET A 1 6.61 -6.07 20.15
C MET A 1 7.82 -6.68 20.83
N ILE A 2 7.95 -6.53 22.14
CA ILE A 2 9.09 -7.03 22.92
C ILE A 2 8.59 -8.22 23.73
N TYR A 3 9.23 -9.38 23.56
CA TYR A 3 8.95 -10.56 24.37
C TYR A 3 10.16 -10.83 25.27
N THR A 4 9.92 -10.88 26.58
CA THR A 4 10.95 -11.26 27.56
C THR A 4 10.49 -12.53 28.27
N ASN A 5 11.36 -13.54 28.30
CA ASN A 5 11.15 -14.76 29.08
C ASN A 5 11.84 -14.65 30.45
N GLU A 6 11.73 -15.71 31.26
CA GLU A 6 12.18 -15.76 32.65
C GLU A 6 13.68 -15.48 32.84
N ASP A 7 14.47 -15.77 31.81
CA ASP A 7 15.93 -15.66 31.80
C ASP A 7 16.45 -14.34 31.19
N SER A 8 15.54 -13.49 30.69
CA SER A 8 15.91 -12.25 29.99
C SER A 8 16.32 -11.13 30.96
N SER A 9 17.62 -10.90 31.16
CA SER A 9 18.11 -9.71 31.89
C SER A 9 17.70 -8.40 31.18
N PRO A 10 17.29 -7.32 31.89
CA PRO A 10 17.12 -7.15 33.35
C PRO A 10 15.74 -7.53 33.93
N TRP A 11 14.95 -8.34 33.21
CA TRP A 11 13.53 -8.60 33.44
C TRP A 11 13.29 -10.00 34.03
N THR A 12 13.93 -10.28 35.16
CA THR A 12 13.86 -11.58 35.85
C THR A 12 12.47 -11.87 36.42
N THR A 13 12.04 -13.12 36.43
CA THR A 13 10.78 -13.62 37.04
C THR A 13 10.73 -13.64 38.56
N ASN A 14 11.79 -13.22 39.25
CA ASN A 14 11.76 -13.05 40.70
C ASN A 14 10.71 -11.98 41.02
N GLY A 15 9.51 -12.42 41.41
CA GLY A 15 8.26 -11.65 41.51
C GLY A 15 8.24 -10.56 42.58
N THR A 16 9.25 -9.70 42.59
CA THR A 16 9.40 -8.58 43.50
C THR A 16 8.93 -7.27 42.88
N LYS A 17 8.92 -7.16 41.55
CA LYS A 17 8.46 -5.95 40.85
C LYS A 17 6.94 -5.90 40.77
N THR A 18 6.37 -4.76 41.14
CA THR A 18 4.99 -4.39 40.84
C THR A 18 4.80 -4.19 39.34
N VAL A 19 3.56 -4.30 38.86
CA VAL A 19 3.24 -3.98 37.45
C VAL A 19 3.64 -2.53 37.10
N ASN A 20 3.55 -1.61 38.06
CA ASN A 20 3.92 -0.21 37.88
C ASN A 20 5.42 -0.03 37.65
N GLU A 21 6.26 -0.77 38.38
CA GLU A 21 7.71 -0.75 38.21
C GLU A 21 8.12 -1.40 36.89
N ALA A 22 7.55 -2.55 36.54
CA ALA A 22 7.81 -3.19 35.26
C ALA A 22 7.37 -2.32 34.07
N SER A 23 6.20 -1.68 34.18
CA SER A 23 5.72 -0.69 33.21
C SER A 23 6.63 0.54 33.15
N ALA A 24 7.09 1.05 34.30
CA ALA A 24 8.00 2.19 34.37
C ALA A 24 9.34 1.88 33.71
N ASP A 25 9.91 0.70 33.94
CA ASP A 25 11.14 0.31 33.27
C ASP A 25 10.94 0.25 31.75
N LEU A 26 9.82 -0.30 31.26
CA LEU A 26 9.55 -0.36 29.81
C LEU A 26 9.37 1.05 29.25
N HIS A 27 8.73 1.92 30.04
CA HIS A 27 8.36 3.26 29.66
C HIS A 27 9.42 4.33 29.93
N PHE A 28 10.49 4.07 30.68
CA PHE A 28 11.55 5.06 30.93
C PHE A 28 12.96 4.53 30.64
N ASN A 29 13.20 3.24 30.88
CA ASN A 29 14.54 2.65 30.86
C ASN A 29 14.81 1.82 29.61
N TRP A 30 13.78 1.24 28.98
CA TRP A 30 13.97 0.48 27.75
C TRP A 30 14.53 1.36 26.63
N GLN A 31 15.58 0.85 25.98
CA GLN A 31 16.18 1.44 24.80
C GLN A 31 15.90 0.57 23.58
N LYS A 32 15.55 1.24 22.49
CA LYS A 32 15.30 0.58 21.22
C LYS A 32 16.60 -0.05 20.69
N PRO A 33 16.61 -1.36 20.37
CA PRO A 33 17.76 -2.02 19.75
C PRO A 33 18.23 -1.29 18.49
N GLU A 34 19.53 -1.28 18.19
CA GLU A 34 20.08 -0.56 17.01
C GLU A 34 19.35 -0.93 15.71
N VAL A 35 19.09 -2.22 15.49
CA VAL A 35 18.36 -2.73 14.32
C VAL A 35 16.94 -2.18 14.19
N TRP A 36 16.35 -1.70 15.29
CA TRP A 36 15.00 -1.14 15.29
C TRP A 36 14.99 0.38 15.20
N LYS A 37 16.10 1.07 15.48
CA LYS A 37 16.16 2.55 15.53
C LYS A 37 15.78 3.22 14.21
N ARG A 38 15.86 2.52 13.09
CA ARG A 38 15.37 3.00 11.79
C ARG A 38 13.85 3.16 11.72
N TYR A 39 13.11 2.45 12.56
CA TYR A 39 11.64 2.48 12.57
C TYR A 39 11.12 3.47 13.60
N LYS A 40 10.19 4.33 13.19
CA LYS A 40 9.38 5.09 14.15
C LYS A 40 8.29 4.20 14.72
N SER A 41 8.30 3.98 16.03
CA SER A 41 7.29 3.18 16.73
C SER A 41 6.15 4.08 17.18
N LEU A 42 4.95 3.75 16.72
CA LEU A 42 3.72 4.40 17.16
C LEU A 42 3.32 3.96 18.56
N ILE A 43 3.47 2.66 18.90
CA ILE A 43 3.18 2.05 20.21
C ILE A 43 4.25 1.00 20.53
N VAL A 44 4.67 0.90 21.79
CA VAL A 44 5.58 -0.17 22.24
C VAL A 44 4.84 -1.12 23.20
N ILE A 45 4.86 -2.41 22.85
CA ILE A 45 4.20 -3.47 23.62
C ILE A 45 5.26 -4.36 24.27
N GLY A 46 5.21 -4.52 25.58
CA GLY A 46 5.99 -5.48 26.33
C GLY A 46 5.13 -6.69 26.74
N ILE A 47 5.57 -7.89 26.37
CA ILE A 47 4.99 -9.14 26.86
C ILE A 47 6.02 -9.74 27.80
N THR A 48 5.65 -9.89 29.07
CA THR A 48 6.59 -10.30 30.11
C THR A 48 6.20 -11.58 30.83
N GLY A 49 7.20 -12.35 31.19
CA GLY A 49 7.05 -13.47 32.11
C GLY A 49 6.95 -13.08 33.59
N ILE A 50 7.20 -11.83 33.95
CA ILE A 50 7.22 -11.37 35.34
C ILE A 50 5.88 -11.69 36.04
N ASN A 51 5.96 -12.38 37.17
CA ASN A 51 4.86 -12.44 38.12
C ASN A 51 4.84 -11.13 38.89
N PHE A 52 3.89 -10.25 38.57
CA PHE A 52 3.73 -8.98 39.29
C PHE A 52 3.39 -9.25 40.76
N SER A 53 3.92 -8.42 41.66
CA SER A 53 3.60 -8.48 43.10
C SER A 53 2.17 -7.99 43.44
N SER A 54 1.35 -7.68 42.43
CA SER A 54 -0.06 -7.31 42.54
C SER A 54 -0.95 -8.21 41.66
N ASN A 55 -2.27 -8.17 41.87
CA ASN A 55 -3.25 -8.90 41.06
C ASN A 55 -3.46 -8.29 39.66
N LEU A 56 -2.74 -7.21 39.32
CA LEU A 56 -2.82 -6.60 38.00
C LEU A 56 -2.05 -7.48 37.00
N ILE A 57 -2.61 -7.63 35.81
CA ILE A 57 -2.08 -8.52 34.75
C ILE A 57 -1.64 -7.76 33.49
N GLY A 58 -1.87 -6.44 33.47
CA GLY A 58 -1.43 -5.50 32.46
C GLY A 58 -1.37 -4.08 33.01
N TYR A 59 -0.69 -3.20 32.28
CA TYR A 59 -0.69 -1.76 32.57
C TYR A 59 -0.24 -0.94 31.35
N ALA A 60 -1.03 0.07 31.01
CA ALA A 60 -0.74 1.04 29.96
C ALA A 60 -0.27 2.40 30.53
N ARG A 61 0.61 3.07 29.77
CA ARG A 61 1.06 4.44 30.02
C ARG A 61 0.96 5.26 28.75
N TYR A 62 0.42 6.46 28.86
CA TYR A 62 0.32 7.44 27.79
C TYR A 62 1.67 8.10 27.48
N HIS A 63 1.82 8.67 26.28
CA HIS A 63 2.83 9.70 25.96
C HIS A 63 4.31 9.29 26.06
N ARG A 64 4.69 8.13 25.52
CA ARG A 64 6.12 7.81 25.26
C ARG A 64 6.31 6.84 24.12
N ASN A 65 7.15 7.26 23.18
CA ASN A 65 7.72 6.64 21.97
C ASN A 65 7.87 7.76 20.93
N GLU A 66 8.45 7.53 19.75
CA GLU A 66 8.76 8.64 18.81
C GLU A 66 7.53 9.40 18.31
N LEU A 67 6.32 8.84 18.44
CA LEU A 67 5.06 9.46 18.02
C LEU A 67 4.10 9.74 19.19
N GLY A 68 4.51 9.46 20.42
CA GLY A 68 3.83 9.87 21.65
C GLY A 68 2.52 9.14 21.99
N MET A 69 2.22 7.94 21.45
CA MET A 69 0.99 7.25 21.85
C MET A 69 1.11 6.47 23.16
N GLY A 70 2.31 5.98 23.50
CA GLY A 70 2.54 5.30 24.77
C GLY A 70 3.02 3.85 24.67
N THR A 71 2.96 3.19 25.81
CA THR A 71 3.45 1.82 25.98
C THR A 71 2.50 1.04 26.85
N PHE A 72 2.38 -0.27 26.63
CA PHE A 72 1.75 -1.13 27.61
C PHE A 72 2.51 -2.44 27.80
N ILE A 73 2.30 -3.03 28.97
CA ILE A 73 2.88 -4.31 29.37
C ILE A 73 1.76 -5.29 29.71
N ILE A 74 1.90 -6.56 29.32
CA ILE A 74 0.98 -7.65 29.69
C ILE A 74 1.74 -8.88 30.21
N LYS A 75 1.07 -9.67 31.05
CA LYS A 75 1.56 -10.99 31.49
C LYS A 75 1.45 -12.02 30.36
N GLY A 76 2.59 -12.59 29.95
CA GLY A 76 2.73 -13.46 28.77
C GLY A 76 2.47 -14.95 28.97
N PHE A 77 2.19 -15.41 30.20
CA PHE A 77 1.97 -16.83 30.53
C PHE A 77 0.50 -17.19 30.80
N LEU A 78 -0.43 -16.39 30.27
CA LEU A 78 -1.86 -16.69 30.31
C LEU A 78 -2.27 -17.52 29.09
N ASN A 79 -3.51 -17.99 29.06
CA ASN A 79 -4.01 -18.63 27.84
C ASN A 79 -4.20 -17.59 26.72
N ALA A 80 -4.23 -18.05 25.46
CA ALA A 80 -4.25 -17.15 24.29
C ALA A 80 -5.42 -16.16 24.31
N SER A 81 -6.61 -16.59 24.76
CA SER A 81 -7.79 -15.72 24.85
C SER A 81 -7.62 -14.64 25.92
N GLU A 82 -7.06 -14.98 27.07
CA GLU A 82 -6.77 -14.04 28.15
C GLU A 82 -5.69 -13.03 27.74
N SER A 83 -4.58 -13.50 27.16
CA SER A 83 -3.52 -12.61 26.67
C SER A 83 -4.03 -11.64 25.61
N LEU A 84 -4.89 -12.10 24.69
CA LEU A 84 -5.49 -11.24 23.67
C LEU A 84 -6.42 -10.20 24.28
N TRP A 85 -7.26 -10.60 25.25
CA TRP A 85 -8.17 -9.70 25.92
C TRP A 85 -7.42 -8.59 26.66
N ILE A 86 -6.38 -8.93 27.44
CA ILE A 86 -5.58 -7.95 28.18
C ILE A 86 -4.85 -7.03 27.20
N ALA A 87 -4.25 -7.59 26.14
CA ALA A 87 -3.60 -6.78 25.11
C ALA A 87 -4.58 -5.75 24.51
N ALA A 88 -5.81 -6.17 24.23
CA ALA A 88 -6.83 -5.28 23.70
C ALA A 88 -7.33 -4.27 24.75
N HIS A 89 -7.51 -4.67 26.02
CA HIS A 89 -7.83 -3.75 27.13
C HIS A 89 -6.77 -2.65 27.30
N GLU A 90 -5.50 -3.03 27.41
CA GLU A 90 -4.40 -2.08 27.57
C GLU A 90 -4.19 -1.21 26.31
N MET A 91 -4.43 -1.77 25.12
CA MET A 91 -4.46 -1.01 23.89
C MET A 91 -5.57 0.04 23.90
N GLY A 92 -6.75 -0.29 24.45
CA GLY A 92 -7.84 0.64 24.66
C GLY A 92 -7.39 1.85 25.47
N HIS A 93 -6.67 1.64 26.57
CA HIS A 93 -6.07 2.72 27.35
C HIS A 93 -5.09 3.57 26.53
N VAL A 94 -4.17 2.95 25.77
CA VAL A 94 -3.24 3.68 24.89
C VAL A 94 -3.98 4.52 23.84
N LEU A 95 -5.14 4.05 23.38
CA LEU A 95 -6.02 4.75 22.45
C LEU A 95 -7.01 5.72 23.11
N GLY A 96 -6.85 6.00 24.42
CA GLY A 96 -7.62 7.01 25.15
C GLY A 96 -8.91 6.52 25.79
N ALA A 97 -9.22 5.22 25.73
CA ALA A 97 -10.35 4.67 26.48
C ALA A 97 -10.03 4.63 27.99
N GLU A 98 -11.01 4.93 28.82
CA GLU A 98 -10.95 4.75 30.26
C GLU A 98 -11.70 3.47 30.67
N HIS A 99 -11.62 3.11 31.95
CA HIS A 99 -12.44 2.01 32.45
C HIS A 99 -13.93 2.33 32.31
N ASP A 100 -14.67 1.34 31.81
CA ASP A 100 -16.12 1.40 31.70
C ASP A 100 -16.77 1.19 33.10
N GLY A 101 -17.83 1.97 33.36
CA GLY A 101 -18.58 1.90 34.60
C GLY A 101 -19.65 0.81 34.61
N ARG A 102 -20.51 0.80 35.64
CA ARG A 102 -21.63 -0.15 35.72
C ARG A 102 -22.68 0.08 34.62
N ASP A 103 -22.86 1.32 34.19
CA ASP A 103 -23.88 1.70 33.21
C ASP A 103 -23.47 1.42 31.76
N ASP A 104 -22.19 1.17 31.52
CA ASP A 104 -21.62 0.88 30.19
C ASP A 104 -21.79 -0.60 29.78
N GLY A 105 -22.30 -1.43 30.69
CA GLY A 105 -22.46 -2.88 30.51
C GLY A 105 -21.13 -3.64 30.52
N SER A 106 -21.20 -4.96 30.29
CA SER A 106 -20.00 -5.80 30.25
C SER A 106 -19.21 -5.57 28.97
N SER A 107 -18.02 -4.99 29.10
CA SER A 107 -17.13 -4.66 27.98
C SER A 107 -15.69 -5.08 28.26
N ILE A 108 -14.86 -4.93 27.24
CA ILE A 108 -13.41 -5.15 27.34
C ILE A 108 -12.71 -4.13 28.25
N MET A 109 -13.25 -2.93 28.44
CA MET A 109 -12.65 -1.90 29.32
C MET A 109 -13.15 -1.99 30.77
N GLN A 110 -13.84 -3.07 31.15
CA GLN A 110 -14.06 -3.36 32.56
C GLN A 110 -12.72 -3.66 33.25
N PRO A 111 -12.50 -3.25 34.51
CA PRO A 111 -11.24 -3.48 35.23
C PRO A 111 -11.03 -4.95 35.64
N ILE A 112 -11.94 -5.83 35.24
CA ILE A 112 -11.93 -7.27 35.49
C ILE A 112 -12.23 -7.96 34.16
N TYR A 113 -11.55 -9.09 33.91
CA TYR A 113 -11.76 -9.92 32.73
C TYR A 113 -13.25 -10.18 32.46
N SER A 114 -13.70 -9.88 31.25
CA SER A 114 -15.12 -9.78 30.90
C SER A 114 -15.35 -10.20 29.44
N THR A 115 -16.28 -9.56 28.74
CA THR A 115 -16.57 -9.79 27.33
C THR A 115 -15.50 -9.19 26.43
N THR A 116 -15.53 -9.54 25.15
CA THR A 116 -14.64 -9.00 24.12
C THR A 116 -15.23 -7.79 23.38
N ASN A 117 -16.39 -7.29 23.80
CA ASN A 117 -17.07 -6.18 23.14
C ASN A 117 -16.62 -4.83 23.70
N TRP A 118 -16.46 -3.84 22.83
CA TRP A 118 -16.21 -2.46 23.23
C TRP A 118 -17.50 -1.72 23.55
N SER A 119 -17.53 -0.95 24.65
CA SER A 119 -18.65 -0.04 24.96
C SER A 119 -18.74 1.08 23.93
N ILE A 120 -19.88 1.78 23.90
CA ILE A 120 -20.06 2.97 23.04
C ILE A 120 -19.05 4.05 23.41
N ARG A 121 -18.86 4.30 24.71
CA ARG A 121 -17.91 5.28 25.24
C ARG A 121 -16.48 4.97 24.81
N SER A 122 -16.05 3.72 24.97
CA SER A 122 -14.71 3.29 24.56
C SER A 122 -14.50 3.45 23.05
N LYS A 123 -15.48 3.08 22.22
CA LYS A 123 -15.42 3.29 20.76
C LYS A 123 -15.26 4.76 20.38
N GLN A 124 -15.99 5.65 21.05
CA GLN A 124 -15.90 7.09 20.80
C GLN A 124 -14.51 7.65 21.12
N ALA A 125 -13.94 7.26 22.27
CA ALA A 125 -12.59 7.69 22.66
C ALA A 125 -11.53 7.19 21.67
N ILE A 126 -11.60 5.90 21.31
CA ILE A 126 -10.68 5.28 20.35
C ILE A 126 -10.78 5.97 18.99
N ASN A 127 -11.99 6.15 18.45
CA ASN A 127 -12.17 6.80 17.16
C ASN A 127 -11.66 8.24 17.16
N ALA A 128 -11.90 9.02 18.22
CA ALA A 128 -11.38 10.37 18.34
C ALA A 128 -9.84 10.41 18.31
N MET A 129 -9.18 9.43 18.95
CA MET A 129 -7.73 9.28 18.88
C MET A 129 -7.26 8.90 17.47
N LEU A 130 -7.93 7.95 16.81
CA LEU A 130 -7.61 7.54 15.44
C LEU A 130 -7.77 8.70 14.46
N ASP A 131 -8.84 9.48 14.56
CA ASP A 131 -9.06 10.69 13.74
C ASP A 131 -7.94 11.71 13.96
N ASN A 132 -7.45 11.87 15.19
CA ASN A 132 -6.32 12.76 15.48
C ASN A 132 -5.02 12.28 14.84
N LEU A 133 -4.77 10.97 14.86
CA LEU A 133 -3.58 10.37 14.26
C LEU A 133 -3.62 10.47 12.73
N ASP A 134 -4.80 10.27 12.12
CA ASP A 134 -5.03 10.43 10.69
C ASP A 134 -4.80 11.89 10.24
N GLN A 135 -5.40 12.86 10.95
CA GLN A 135 -5.17 14.29 10.69
C GLN A 135 -3.69 14.69 10.78
N LYS A 136 -2.93 14.07 11.69
CA LYS A 136 -1.49 14.30 11.84
C LYS A 136 -0.64 13.48 10.88
N LYS A 137 -1.26 12.65 10.02
CA LYS A 137 -0.59 11.69 9.12
C LYS A 137 0.39 10.77 9.85
N LEU A 138 0.01 10.35 11.05
CA LEU A 138 0.80 9.45 11.91
C LEU A 138 0.35 7.99 11.79
N LEU A 139 -0.85 7.75 11.27
CA LEU A 139 -1.21 6.44 10.77
C LEU A 139 -0.52 6.24 9.43
N TYR A 140 0.12 5.09 9.27
CA TYR A 140 0.75 4.72 8.00
C TYR A 140 -0.32 4.74 6.93
N GLU A 141 -0.13 5.54 5.88
CA GLU A 141 -0.82 5.28 4.61
C GLU A 141 -0.42 3.87 4.18
N CYS A 142 -1.37 3.06 3.72
CA CYS A 142 -1.06 1.74 3.18
C CYS A 142 0.07 1.90 2.17
N SER A 143 1.14 1.12 2.35
CA SER A 143 2.28 1.20 1.46
C SER A 143 1.84 0.81 0.05
N GLU A 144 2.05 1.70 -0.90
CA GLU A 144 1.60 1.58 -2.29
C GLU A 144 2.78 1.77 -3.23
N ILE A 145 2.73 1.05 -4.37
CA ILE A 145 3.62 1.29 -5.51
C ILE A 145 2.73 1.46 -6.74
N VAL A 146 2.77 2.64 -7.35
CA VAL A 146 2.06 2.95 -8.59
C VAL A 146 3.05 2.87 -9.74
N LEU A 147 2.84 1.94 -10.66
CA LEU A 147 3.66 1.71 -11.85
C LEU A 147 2.97 2.30 -13.10
N SER A 148 3.73 3.06 -13.87
CA SER A 148 3.38 3.55 -15.21
C SER A 148 4.49 3.19 -16.21
N TYR A 149 4.21 3.35 -17.49
CA TYR A 149 5.18 3.12 -18.54
C TYR A 149 5.03 4.07 -19.73
N GLU A 150 6.12 4.26 -20.45
CA GLU A 150 6.18 4.94 -21.75
C GLU A 150 6.91 4.05 -22.77
N LEU A 151 6.32 3.91 -23.96
CA LEU A 151 6.95 3.21 -25.07
C LEU A 151 7.83 4.17 -25.87
N GLU A 152 9.07 3.75 -26.07
CA GLU A 152 10.02 4.35 -27.00
C GLU A 152 10.32 3.35 -28.12
N LYS A 153 10.95 3.80 -29.21
CA LYS A 153 11.15 3.03 -30.44
C LYS A 153 11.46 1.53 -30.22
N ASP A 154 12.52 1.26 -29.45
CA ASP A 154 13.00 -0.10 -29.15
C ASP A 154 13.13 -0.33 -27.62
N SER A 155 12.52 0.54 -26.82
CA SER A 155 12.65 0.52 -25.35
C SER A 155 11.34 0.85 -24.66
N ILE A 156 11.27 0.44 -23.41
CA ILE A 156 10.22 0.82 -22.47
C ILE A 156 10.85 1.56 -21.30
N ALA A 157 10.31 2.74 -21.00
CA ALA A 157 10.56 3.43 -19.75
C ALA A 157 9.49 3.00 -18.75
N LEU A 158 9.91 2.40 -17.63
CA LEU A 158 9.07 2.10 -16.49
C LEU A 158 9.31 3.17 -15.43
N GLU A 159 8.23 3.75 -14.91
CA GLU A 159 8.29 4.70 -13.81
C GLU A 159 7.41 4.22 -12.68
N TRP A 160 7.92 4.28 -11.46
CA TRP A 160 7.09 3.98 -10.30
C TRP A 160 7.25 5.01 -9.20
N GLN A 161 6.14 5.27 -8.52
CA GLN A 161 6.06 6.08 -7.33
C GLN A 161 5.65 5.20 -6.16
N THR A 162 6.25 5.42 -4.99
CA THR A 162 5.88 4.75 -3.74
C THR A 162 5.80 5.72 -2.59
N ASN A 163 4.92 5.50 -1.63
CA ASN A 163 4.92 6.20 -0.33
C ASN A 163 5.75 5.46 0.74
N TYR A 164 6.41 4.36 0.37
CA TYR A 164 7.22 3.53 1.27
C TYR A 164 8.54 3.14 0.61
N ASP A 165 9.62 3.81 1.00
CA ASP A 165 10.96 3.52 0.54
C ASP A 165 11.93 3.49 1.72
N ASP A 166 12.04 2.32 2.36
CA ASP A 166 12.94 2.12 3.49
C ASP A 166 14.33 1.68 3.01
N LEU A 167 15.38 2.24 3.63
CA LEU A 167 16.77 2.32 3.13
C LEU A 167 17.48 0.96 2.90
N GLU A 168 16.83 -0.17 3.17
CA GLU A 168 17.37 -1.52 2.98
C GLU A 168 16.55 -2.40 2.02
N ASP A 169 15.43 -1.88 1.52
CA ASP A 169 14.56 -2.62 0.61
C ASP A 169 15.13 -2.63 -0.83
N ARG A 170 14.64 -3.58 -1.63
CA ARG A 170 14.93 -3.65 -3.06
C ARG A 170 13.64 -3.67 -3.86
N PHE A 171 13.59 -2.86 -4.92
CA PHE A 171 12.54 -2.94 -5.93
C PHE A 171 12.97 -3.93 -7.01
N ILE A 172 12.26 -5.04 -7.09
CA ILE A 172 12.45 -6.09 -8.08
C ILE A 172 11.52 -5.79 -9.24
N ILE A 173 12.10 -5.57 -10.41
CA ILE A 173 11.37 -5.39 -11.66
C ILE A 173 11.11 -6.78 -12.22
N GLU A 174 9.84 -7.14 -12.38
CA GLU A 174 9.44 -8.46 -12.83
C GLU A 174 8.61 -8.36 -14.10
N PHE A 175 8.70 -9.39 -14.94
CA PHE A 175 7.83 -9.54 -16.11
C PHE A 175 7.14 -10.91 -16.15
N SER A 176 6.02 -10.96 -16.88
CA SER A 176 5.29 -12.19 -17.18
C SER A 176 4.89 -12.20 -18.65
N SER A 177 5.09 -13.34 -19.32
CA SER A 177 4.65 -13.59 -20.69
C SER A 177 3.46 -14.57 -20.77
N ASP A 178 2.89 -14.95 -19.62
CA ASP A 178 1.89 -16.01 -19.49
C ASP A 178 0.63 -15.55 -18.73
N GLU A 179 0.21 -14.31 -18.99
CA GLU A 179 -0.98 -13.69 -18.38
C GLU A 179 -0.87 -13.59 -16.85
N GLN A 180 0.30 -13.16 -16.35
CA GLN A 180 0.58 -12.93 -14.93
C GLN A 180 0.57 -14.20 -14.05
N LYS A 181 0.64 -15.40 -14.65
CA LYS A 181 0.69 -16.67 -13.92
C LYS A 181 2.06 -16.90 -13.29
N ASN A 182 3.13 -16.61 -14.03
CA ASN A 182 4.50 -16.70 -13.54
C ASN A 182 5.24 -15.39 -13.77
N TRP A 183 6.06 -15.01 -12.78
CA TRP A 183 6.84 -13.78 -12.80
C TRP A 183 8.33 -14.09 -12.79
N THR A 184 9.06 -13.46 -13.70
CA THR A 184 10.51 -13.59 -13.84
C THR A 184 11.17 -12.27 -13.49
N GLU A 185 12.19 -12.31 -12.64
CA GLU A 185 12.99 -11.12 -12.30
C GLU A 185 13.80 -10.66 -13.52
N LEU A 186 13.62 -9.39 -13.87
CA LEU A 186 14.37 -8.71 -14.93
C LEU A 186 15.60 -8.00 -14.36
N SER A 187 15.42 -7.30 -13.24
CA SER A 187 16.43 -6.45 -12.63
C SER A 187 15.98 -6.05 -11.22
N GLN A 188 16.87 -5.39 -10.48
CA GLN A 188 16.61 -4.87 -9.16
C GLN A 188 17.20 -3.47 -8.98
N LYS A 189 16.51 -2.64 -8.19
CA LYS A 189 16.93 -1.29 -7.82
C LYS A 189 16.93 -1.16 -6.31
N ALA A 190 18.07 -0.83 -5.72
CA ALA A 190 18.17 -0.60 -4.28
C ALA A 190 17.39 0.65 -3.88
N SER A 191 16.74 0.59 -2.71
CA SER A 191 16.14 1.75 -2.05
C SER A 191 17.17 2.87 -1.88
N LYS A 192 16.70 4.12 -1.96
CA LYS A 192 17.49 5.32 -1.68
C LYS A 192 16.77 6.33 -0.79
N GLY A 193 15.64 5.96 -0.19
CA GLY A 193 14.76 6.89 0.54
C GLY A 193 14.14 7.96 -0.37
N VAL A 194 13.92 7.66 -1.65
CA VAL A 194 13.23 8.49 -2.63
C VAL A 194 11.93 7.84 -3.07
N PHE A 195 10.87 8.63 -3.16
CA PHE A 195 9.53 8.12 -3.44
C PHE A 195 9.21 7.97 -4.93
N THR A 196 10.15 8.30 -5.82
CA THR A 196 9.94 8.25 -7.27
C THR A 196 11.16 7.69 -7.98
N TYR A 197 10.92 6.74 -8.88
CA TYR A 197 11.94 6.00 -9.59
C TYR A 197 11.64 5.92 -11.07
N GLN A 198 12.67 6.12 -11.89
CA GLN A 198 12.64 5.90 -13.33
C GLN A 198 13.63 4.79 -13.69
N TYR A 199 13.19 3.86 -14.54
CA TYR A 199 13.99 2.77 -15.06
C TYR A 199 13.75 2.61 -16.55
N ARG A 200 14.81 2.44 -17.32
CA ARG A 200 14.71 2.22 -18.76
C ARG A 200 15.19 0.82 -19.09
N PHE A 201 14.40 0.12 -19.88
CA PHE A 201 14.68 -1.23 -20.34
C PHE A 201 14.55 -1.29 -21.86
N ILE A 202 15.51 -1.91 -22.53
CA ILE A 202 15.43 -2.20 -23.96
C ILE A 202 14.66 -3.51 -24.10
N SER A 203 13.51 -3.49 -24.76
CA SER A 203 12.65 -4.67 -24.83
C SER A 203 13.31 -5.78 -25.64
N GLN A 204 13.51 -6.94 -25.01
CA GLN A 204 13.86 -8.19 -25.68
C GLN A 204 12.65 -9.10 -25.91
N ALA A 205 11.46 -8.67 -25.49
CA ALA A 205 10.25 -9.47 -25.60
C ALA A 205 9.91 -9.73 -27.08
N PRO A 206 9.38 -10.91 -27.44
CA PRO A 206 9.00 -11.22 -28.81
C PRO A 206 8.05 -10.17 -29.35
N LEU A 207 8.40 -9.71 -30.54
CA LEU A 207 7.72 -8.66 -31.26
C LEU A 207 6.35 -9.13 -31.78
N SER A 208 5.37 -9.29 -30.89
CA SER A 208 3.96 -9.73 -31.10
C SER A 208 3.32 -10.30 -29.83
N ALA A 209 4.06 -10.42 -28.72
CA ALA A 209 3.55 -10.93 -27.46
C ALA A 209 3.24 -9.81 -26.46
N VAL A 210 2.11 -9.93 -25.75
CA VAL A 210 1.82 -9.09 -24.58
C VAL A 210 2.71 -9.54 -23.43
N THR A 211 3.49 -8.62 -22.88
CA THR A 211 4.30 -8.79 -21.69
C THR A 211 3.74 -7.92 -20.58
N TYR A 212 3.57 -8.49 -19.39
CA TYR A 212 3.12 -7.79 -18.20
C TYR A 212 4.34 -7.44 -17.35
N TYR A 213 4.36 -6.24 -16.78
CA TYR A 213 5.40 -5.79 -15.86
C TYR A 213 4.78 -5.41 -14.52
N ARG A 214 5.51 -5.69 -13.45
CA ARG A 214 5.20 -5.19 -12.10
C ARG A 214 6.49 -4.89 -11.35
N ILE A 215 6.36 -4.11 -10.28
CA ILE A 215 7.41 -3.88 -9.31
C ILE A 215 7.02 -4.58 -8.01
N ARG A 216 7.91 -5.41 -7.49
CA ARG A 216 7.77 -6.01 -6.16
C ARG A 216 8.86 -5.46 -5.26
N GLN A 217 8.47 -4.84 -4.16
CA GLN A 217 9.40 -4.46 -3.10
C GLN A 217 9.68 -5.66 -2.22
N GLN A 218 10.95 -6.05 -2.16
CA GLN A 218 11.44 -7.07 -1.25
C GLN A 218 12.10 -6.38 -0.07
N GLY A 219 11.50 -6.55 1.10
CA GLY A 219 11.80 -5.79 2.30
C GLY A 219 11.12 -6.35 3.54
N PHE A 220 10.95 -5.52 4.57
CA PHE A 220 10.19 -5.89 5.78
C PHE A 220 8.73 -6.20 5.46
N ASN A 221 8.12 -5.43 4.57
CA ASN A 221 6.81 -5.69 3.99
C ASN A 221 6.99 -6.03 2.50
N GLU A 222 6.39 -7.13 2.03
CA GLU A 222 6.25 -7.33 0.60
C GLU A 222 5.10 -6.46 0.08
N ILE A 223 5.44 -5.54 -0.84
CA ILE A 223 4.48 -4.67 -1.51
C ILE A 223 4.62 -4.91 -3.01
N ILE A 224 3.49 -5.07 -3.70
CA ILE A 224 3.44 -5.34 -5.13
C ILE A 224 2.66 -4.22 -5.80
N SER A 225 3.21 -3.66 -6.87
CA SER A 225 2.55 -2.63 -7.66
C SER A 225 1.36 -3.18 -8.45
N ASN A 226 0.58 -2.28 -9.05
CA ASN A 226 -0.25 -2.66 -10.19
C ASN A 226 0.61 -3.26 -11.31
N SER A 227 0.04 -4.19 -12.07
CA SER A 227 0.65 -4.71 -13.29
C SER A 227 0.32 -3.80 -14.47
N VAL A 228 1.29 -3.52 -15.33
CA VAL A 228 1.08 -2.85 -16.62
C VAL A 228 1.30 -3.84 -17.75
N SER A 229 0.40 -3.85 -18.74
CA SER A 229 0.50 -4.71 -19.92
C SER A 229 1.07 -3.95 -21.10
N VAL A 230 2.05 -4.53 -21.76
CA VAL A 230 2.80 -3.91 -22.84
C VAL A 230 2.87 -4.89 -24.01
N SER A 231 2.49 -4.46 -25.20
CA SER A 231 2.65 -5.24 -26.43
C SER A 231 3.52 -4.44 -27.39
N ILE A 232 4.68 -4.99 -27.75
CA ILE A 232 5.53 -4.41 -28.78
C ILE A 232 5.40 -5.30 -30.02
N THR A 233 4.82 -4.76 -31.07
CA THR A 233 4.60 -5.50 -32.32
C THR A 233 5.67 -5.06 -33.32
N ALA A 234 6.66 -5.90 -33.65
CA ALA A 234 7.44 -5.71 -34.89
C ALA A 234 6.71 -6.37 -36.02
N THR A 235 5.64 -5.69 -36.39
CA THR A 235 5.21 -5.64 -37.77
C THR A 235 4.43 -4.35 -37.83
N GLU A 236 5.12 -3.27 -38.18
CA GLU A 236 4.64 -2.52 -39.34
C GLU A 236 4.62 -3.53 -40.50
N ASN A 237 3.55 -4.31 -40.58
CA ASN A 237 3.05 -4.62 -41.91
C ASN A 237 2.77 -3.25 -42.50
N LEU A 238 3.49 -2.92 -43.57
CA LEU A 238 3.34 -1.74 -44.44
C LEU A 238 1.93 -1.71 -45.12
N THR A 239 0.90 -2.17 -44.41
CA THR A 239 -0.50 -2.25 -44.81
C THR A 239 -1.45 -1.77 -43.71
N GLU A 240 -0.98 -1.46 -42.48
CA GLU A 240 -1.85 -0.82 -41.48
C GLU A 240 -1.98 0.69 -41.75
N ASN A 241 -3.14 1.09 -42.26
CA ASN A 241 -3.44 2.47 -42.64
C ASN A 241 -3.64 3.42 -41.45
N ILE A 242 -3.70 2.95 -40.19
CA ILE A 242 -4.00 3.76 -39.01
C ILE A 242 -3.15 3.31 -37.80
N LYS A 243 -2.50 4.26 -37.13
CA LYS A 243 -1.90 4.10 -35.79
C LYS A 243 -2.64 4.99 -34.80
N VAL A 244 -2.89 4.48 -33.60
CA VAL A 244 -3.61 5.21 -32.55
C VAL A 244 -2.87 5.07 -31.22
N PHE A 245 -2.55 6.18 -30.57
CA PHE A 245 -1.80 6.19 -29.30
C PHE A 245 -2.03 7.49 -28.49
N PRO A 246 -1.85 7.47 -27.16
CA PRO A 246 -1.67 6.27 -26.33
C PRO A 246 -2.97 5.47 -26.23
N ASN A 247 -2.87 4.22 -25.76
CA ASN A 247 -4.02 3.39 -25.40
C ASN A 247 -3.62 2.48 -24.22
N PRO A 248 -4.16 2.69 -22.99
CA PRO A 248 -5.19 3.67 -22.65
C PRO A 248 -4.77 5.14 -22.79
N PHE A 249 -5.73 6.06 -22.92
CA PHE A 249 -5.49 7.50 -23.04
C PHE A 249 -6.21 8.30 -21.95
N LEU A 250 -5.60 9.40 -21.48
CA LEU A 250 -6.21 10.28 -20.47
C LEU A 250 -6.99 11.43 -21.12
N ASN A 251 -6.30 12.51 -21.49
CA ASN A 251 -6.92 13.75 -21.99
C ASN A 251 -6.66 14.00 -23.48
N ARG A 252 -5.90 13.13 -24.13
CA ARG A 252 -5.52 13.30 -25.53
C ARG A 252 -5.27 11.97 -26.20
N ILE A 253 -5.68 11.88 -27.45
CA ILE A 253 -5.37 10.76 -28.33
C ILE A 253 -4.80 11.27 -29.65
N HIS A 254 -3.79 10.57 -30.17
CA HIS A 254 -3.14 10.84 -31.43
C HIS A 254 -3.48 9.73 -32.42
N ILE A 255 -3.84 10.10 -33.63
CA ILE A 255 -4.17 9.18 -34.71
C ILE A 255 -3.31 9.55 -35.92
N GLN A 256 -2.55 8.60 -36.44
CA GLN A 256 -1.75 8.77 -37.64
C GLN A 256 -2.27 7.84 -38.74
N LEU A 257 -2.44 8.38 -39.93
CA LEU A 257 -2.93 7.66 -41.11
C LEU A 257 -1.83 7.60 -42.18
N LEU A 258 -1.77 6.51 -42.94
CA LEU A 258 -0.84 6.38 -44.07
C LEU A 258 -1.13 7.38 -45.20
N ALA A 259 -2.41 7.70 -45.41
CA ALA A 259 -2.86 8.73 -46.35
C ALA A 259 -3.93 9.61 -45.68
N PRO A 260 -4.05 10.91 -46.06
CA PRO A 260 -5.07 11.78 -45.49
C PRO A 260 -6.48 11.23 -45.69
N ASP A 261 -7.20 11.03 -44.58
CA ASP A 261 -8.58 10.55 -44.59
C ASP A 261 -9.34 11.05 -43.37
N ASN A 262 -10.67 11.05 -43.44
CA ASN A 262 -11.52 11.42 -42.30
C ASN A 262 -11.61 10.28 -41.29
N ILE A 263 -11.67 10.62 -40.01
CA ILE A 263 -11.89 9.66 -38.92
C ILE A 263 -13.25 9.90 -38.26
N SER A 264 -13.88 8.80 -37.86
CA SER A 264 -15.08 8.78 -37.03
C SER A 264 -14.79 7.98 -35.76
N ILE A 265 -15.29 8.48 -34.63
CA ILE A 265 -15.10 7.88 -33.31
C ILE A 265 -16.46 7.63 -32.67
N TYR A 266 -16.62 6.44 -32.12
CA TYR A 266 -17.85 5.97 -31.47
C TYR A 266 -17.52 5.49 -30.06
N ASN A 267 -18.48 5.60 -29.14
CA ASN A 267 -18.38 4.96 -27.83
C ASN A 267 -18.89 3.50 -27.89
N ILE A 268 -18.84 2.80 -26.76
CA ILE A 268 -19.30 1.40 -26.66
C ILE A 268 -20.78 1.17 -27.02
N THR A 269 -21.63 2.19 -26.89
CA THR A 269 -23.06 2.08 -27.24
C THR A 269 -23.31 2.35 -28.72
N GLY A 270 -22.26 2.55 -29.53
CA GLY A 270 -22.37 2.96 -30.93
C GLY A 270 -22.75 4.43 -31.13
N LYS A 271 -22.80 5.23 -30.04
CA LYS A 271 -23.05 6.67 -30.15
C LYS A 271 -21.82 7.31 -30.76
N HIS A 272 -22.06 8.12 -31.79
CA HIS A 272 -21.04 8.90 -32.46
C HIS A 272 -20.51 10.02 -31.55
N VAL A 273 -19.20 10.04 -31.33
CA VAL A 273 -18.49 10.97 -30.41
C VAL A 273 -17.81 12.09 -31.19
N LEU A 274 -17.14 11.77 -32.31
CA LEU A 274 -16.41 12.74 -33.12
C LEU A 274 -16.40 12.32 -34.60
N ASN A 275 -16.56 13.29 -35.51
CA ASN A 275 -16.23 13.16 -36.93
C ASN A 275 -15.34 14.32 -37.33
N THR A 276 -14.24 14.05 -38.03
CA THR A 276 -13.38 15.11 -38.57
C THR A 276 -13.88 15.55 -39.93
N ALA A 277 -14.04 16.86 -40.15
CA ALA A 277 -14.47 17.41 -41.43
C ALA A 277 -13.36 17.35 -42.50
N ASP A 278 -12.13 17.64 -42.11
CA ASP A 278 -10.97 17.66 -43.01
C ASP A 278 -10.20 16.35 -43.00
N LYS A 279 -9.66 15.98 -44.16
CA LYS A 279 -8.75 14.83 -44.31
C LYS A 279 -7.36 15.25 -43.87
N GLN A 280 -6.81 14.56 -42.87
CA GLN A 280 -5.46 14.79 -42.39
C GLN A 280 -4.74 13.44 -42.27
N SER A 281 -3.43 13.42 -42.42
CA SER A 281 -2.63 12.23 -42.11
C SER A 281 -2.34 12.11 -40.61
N GLN A 282 -2.63 13.15 -39.82
CA GLN A 282 -2.40 13.18 -38.38
C GLN A 282 -3.51 13.96 -37.68
N TYR A 283 -4.05 13.39 -36.62
CA TYR A 283 -5.02 14.03 -35.73
C TYR A 283 -4.50 14.03 -34.30
N THR A 284 -4.73 15.14 -33.61
CA THR A 284 -4.58 15.23 -32.15
C THR A 284 -5.90 15.69 -31.58
N ILE A 285 -6.54 14.83 -30.80
CA ILE A 285 -7.89 15.07 -30.29
C ILE A 285 -7.80 15.24 -28.78
N ASP A 286 -8.31 16.36 -28.28
CA ASP A 286 -8.58 16.56 -26.86
C ASP A 286 -9.79 15.72 -26.46
N THR A 287 -9.59 14.83 -25.50
CA THR A 287 -10.59 13.89 -24.99
C THR A 287 -10.94 14.16 -23.54
N SER A 288 -10.47 15.27 -22.95
CA SER A 288 -10.72 15.63 -21.54
C SER A 288 -12.20 15.62 -21.15
N ALA A 289 -13.09 16.00 -22.06
CA ALA A 289 -14.55 16.00 -21.85
C ALA A 289 -15.24 14.64 -22.07
N TRP A 290 -14.51 13.61 -22.49
CA TRP A 290 -15.06 12.28 -22.79
C TRP A 290 -15.17 11.46 -21.50
N PRO A 291 -16.29 10.75 -21.25
CA PRO A 291 -16.38 9.82 -20.13
C PRO A 291 -15.38 8.66 -20.21
N GLU A 292 -14.95 8.12 -19.07
CA GLU A 292 -14.13 6.90 -19.03
C GLU A 292 -14.84 5.72 -19.73
N GLY A 293 -14.10 4.91 -20.49
CA GLY A 293 -14.69 3.77 -21.19
C GLY A 293 -14.05 3.41 -22.54
N ILE A 294 -14.73 2.53 -23.28
CA ILE A 294 -14.24 1.99 -24.56
C ILE A 294 -14.75 2.84 -25.72
N TYR A 295 -13.82 3.19 -26.62
CA TYR A 295 -14.07 3.91 -27.86
C TYR A 295 -13.58 3.12 -29.08
N PHE A 296 -14.20 3.38 -30.22
CA PHE A 296 -13.93 2.75 -31.49
C PHE A 296 -13.62 3.81 -32.54
N ILE A 297 -12.46 3.70 -33.19
CA ILE A 297 -11.98 4.63 -34.21
C ILE A 297 -12.00 3.95 -35.57
N GLN A 298 -12.52 4.64 -36.58
CA GLN A 298 -12.57 4.16 -37.95
C GLN A 298 -12.19 5.30 -38.90
N ALA A 299 -11.24 5.05 -39.82
CA ALA A 299 -11.07 5.93 -40.98
C ALA A 299 -12.09 5.58 -42.06
N LYS A 300 -12.59 6.59 -42.78
CA LYS A 300 -13.68 6.44 -43.75
C LYS A 300 -13.35 5.47 -44.90
N SER A 301 -12.09 5.40 -45.32
CA SER A 301 -11.59 4.50 -46.35
C SER A 301 -11.25 3.09 -45.85
N SER A 302 -11.29 2.87 -44.53
CA SER A 302 -10.90 1.61 -43.88
C SER A 302 -12.13 0.85 -43.38
N GLN A 303 -12.19 -0.45 -43.67
CA GLN A 303 -13.18 -1.35 -43.05
C GLN A 303 -12.77 -1.82 -41.65
N LYS A 304 -11.52 -1.57 -41.24
CA LYS A 304 -11.01 -1.93 -39.91
C LYS A 304 -11.39 -0.88 -38.87
N VAL A 305 -11.81 -1.36 -37.70
CA VAL A 305 -12.15 -0.56 -36.52
C VAL A 305 -11.09 -0.78 -35.44
N TYR A 306 -10.64 0.29 -34.78
CA TYR A 306 -9.61 0.28 -33.75
C TYR A 306 -10.24 0.55 -32.38
N LYS A 307 -10.11 -0.39 -31.45
CA LYS A 307 -10.59 -0.24 -30.07
C LYS A 307 -9.54 0.48 -29.24
N VAL A 308 -9.95 1.52 -28.52
CA VAL A 308 -9.13 2.24 -27.53
C VAL A 308 -9.90 2.41 -26.22
N ILE A 309 -9.15 2.60 -25.13
CA ILE A 309 -9.67 2.70 -23.78
C ILE A 309 -9.28 4.09 -23.24
N LYS A 310 -10.28 4.85 -22.79
CA LYS A 310 -10.05 5.95 -21.87
C LYS A 310 -10.06 5.35 -20.47
#